data_AF-A0AAD9LQV6-F1
#
_entry.id   AF-A0AAD9LQV6-F1
#
_cell.length_a   1.000
_cell.length_b   1.000
_cell.length_c   1.000
_cell.angle_alpha   90.00
_cell.angle_beta   90.00
_cell.angle_gamma   90.00
#
_symmetry.space_group_name_H-M   'P 1'
#
loop_
_entity.id
_entity.type
_entity.pdbx_description
1 polymer ?
#
loop_
_entity_poly.entity_id
_entity_poly.type
_entity_poly.pdbx_seq_one_letter_code
_entity_poly.pdbx_strand_id
1 'polypeptide(L)'
;MGQYSIVGLIANTLAKRLLIPSGWLFPSRIQAGPAPTPGTEYLNELITGPNVLDLMAREPWNELRNPGPLTFDLALHEREGTPLAAVAATYRVLMERHLQAFWEATHNLDITASMQAADLTLQQYYAARKSRRGRASSAWRQFLASFPTMMRDQWFGLDLLLDPFFLHLPVPTVDVVRWYPGVVSRRSNLSDPTLNLAEPADLIEALLECDEEEPWRNQYRNNPADNPAHQIPRLAGKFDPRPGAPSP
;
A
#
# COMPACT_ATOMS: atom_id res chain seq x y z
N MET A 1 4.91 21.70 -12.56
CA MET A 1 3.92 20.60 -12.70
C MET A 1 3.27 20.74 -14.06
N GLY A 2 3.00 19.64 -14.78
CA GLY A 2 2.30 19.72 -16.08
C GLY A 2 0.78 19.76 -15.87
N GLN A 3 0.09 20.71 -16.49
CA GLN A 3 -1.38 20.73 -16.55
C GLN A 3 -1.86 19.56 -17.43
N TYR A 4 -2.63 18.65 -16.85
CA TYR A 4 -3.39 17.65 -17.62
C TYR A 4 -4.83 18.12 -17.73
N SER A 5 -5.34 18.29 -18.96
CA SER A 5 -6.77 18.41 -19.15
C SER A 5 -7.43 17.04 -19.01
N ILE A 6 -8.66 16.99 -18.48
CA ILE A 6 -9.47 15.76 -18.37
C ILE A 6 -9.65 15.08 -19.74
N VAL A 7 -9.64 15.86 -20.83
CA VAL A 7 -9.69 15.39 -22.21
C VAL A 7 -8.49 14.48 -22.55
N GLY A 8 -7.29 14.81 -22.09
CA GLY A 8 -6.05 14.05 -22.35
C GLY A 8 -5.75 12.91 -21.36
N LEU A 9 -6.62 12.65 -20.39
CA LEU A 9 -6.39 11.66 -19.35
C LEU A 9 -6.69 10.23 -19.86
N ILE A 10 -5.63 9.47 -20.14
CA ILE A 10 -5.71 8.05 -20.51
C ILE A 10 -5.37 7.13 -19.32
N ALA A 11 -5.89 5.90 -19.31
CA ALA A 11 -5.63 4.92 -18.25
C ALA A 11 -4.13 4.66 -17.99
N ASN A 12 -3.30 4.74 -19.03
CA ASN A 12 -1.84 4.63 -18.92
C ASN A 12 -1.21 5.79 -18.12
N THR A 13 -1.82 6.98 -18.14
CA THR A 13 -1.42 8.13 -17.32
C THR A 13 -1.81 7.89 -15.87
N LEU A 14 -3.08 7.54 -15.60
CA LEU A 14 -3.57 7.19 -14.27
C LEU A 14 -2.73 6.09 -13.59
N ALA A 15 -2.29 5.09 -14.35
CA ALA A 15 -1.55 3.96 -13.82
C ALA A 15 -0.03 4.16 -13.71
N LYS A 16 0.57 5.16 -14.39
CA LYS A 16 2.02 5.40 -14.39
C LYS A 16 2.44 6.69 -13.71
N ARG A 17 1.59 7.71 -13.74
CA ARG A 17 1.75 8.94 -12.97
C ARG A 17 0.73 8.85 -11.86
N LEU A 18 1.17 8.32 -10.71
CA LEU A 18 0.39 8.31 -9.48
C LEU A 18 -0.26 9.69 -9.29
N LEU A 19 -1.54 9.67 -8.90
CA LEU A 19 -2.25 10.86 -8.45
C LEU A 19 -1.66 11.41 -7.13
N ILE A 20 -0.96 10.52 -6.44
CA ILE A 20 -0.21 10.71 -5.21
C ILE A 20 1.25 11.05 -5.57
N PRO A 21 1.78 12.22 -5.18
CA PRO A 21 3.22 12.48 -5.26
C PRO A 21 4.01 11.47 -4.43
N SER A 22 5.21 11.09 -4.89
CA SER A 22 6.12 10.27 -4.06
C SER A 22 6.49 11.03 -2.79
N GLY A 23 6.55 10.33 -1.65
CA GLY A 23 6.72 10.95 -0.33
C GLY A 23 5.42 11.40 0.35
N TRP A 24 4.24 11.26 -0.29
CA TRP A 24 2.95 11.58 0.34
C TRP A 24 2.32 10.39 1.08
N LEU A 25 2.11 9.25 0.39
CA LEU A 25 1.58 8.03 1.03
C LEU A 25 2.69 7.05 1.44
N PHE A 26 3.70 6.89 0.58
CA PHE A 26 4.87 6.04 0.80
C PHE A 26 6.12 6.92 0.90
N PRO A 27 7.11 6.59 1.75
CA PRO A 27 8.34 7.36 1.87
C PRO A 27 9.11 7.42 0.55
N SER A 28 9.59 8.62 0.19
CA SER A 28 10.35 8.83 -1.04
C SER A 28 11.83 8.46 -0.86
N ARG A 29 12.52 8.15 -1.96
CA ARG A 29 13.98 7.92 -1.96
C ARG A 29 14.79 9.10 -1.41
N ILE A 30 14.28 10.33 -1.48
CA ILE A 30 14.98 11.51 -0.95
C ILE A 30 14.95 11.51 0.59
N GLN A 31 13.87 11.03 1.19
CA GLN A 31 13.70 10.99 2.65
C GLN A 31 14.36 9.75 3.29
N ALA A 32 14.37 8.61 2.59
CA ALA A 32 14.76 7.32 3.18
C ALA A 32 16.27 7.15 3.50
N GLY A 33 17.14 8.04 3.02
CA GLY A 33 18.58 7.96 3.28
C GLY A 33 19.28 6.75 2.63
N PRO A 34 20.48 6.37 3.11
CA PRO A 34 21.16 5.16 2.67
C PRO A 34 20.47 3.90 3.24
N ALA A 35 20.57 2.79 2.51
CA ALA A 35 20.10 1.50 3.01
C ALA A 35 20.91 1.03 4.24
N PRO A 36 20.28 0.45 5.27
CA PRO A 36 20.96 -0.08 6.44
C PRO A 36 21.90 -1.24 6.07
N THR A 37 23.00 -1.34 6.81
CA THR A 37 24.04 -2.34 6.65
C THR A 37 23.55 -3.72 7.16
N PRO A 38 23.53 -4.78 6.31
CA PRO A 38 23.10 -6.12 6.73
C PRO A 38 23.93 -6.66 7.89
N GLY A 39 23.26 -7.23 8.90
CA GLY A 39 23.88 -7.90 10.05
C GLY A 39 24.43 -6.95 11.10
N THR A 40 24.68 -5.68 10.73
CA THR A 40 25.00 -4.59 11.64
C THR A 40 23.71 -3.89 12.07
N GLU A 41 23.05 -3.17 11.15
CA GLU A 41 21.92 -2.28 11.45
C GLU A 41 20.54 -2.95 11.38
N TYR A 42 20.45 -4.15 10.79
CA TYR A 42 19.21 -4.93 10.74
C TYR A 42 19.51 -6.43 10.68
N LEU A 43 18.50 -7.23 11.04
CA LEU A 43 18.57 -8.68 11.21
C LEU A 43 18.39 -9.41 9.86
N ASN A 44 19.40 -9.35 8.99
CA ASN A 44 19.34 -10.03 7.70
C ASN A 44 19.31 -11.56 7.85
N GLU A 45 19.78 -12.08 8.97
CA GLU A 45 19.77 -13.47 9.40
C GLU A 45 18.35 -14.03 9.59
N LEU A 46 17.34 -13.17 9.83
CA LEU A 46 15.94 -13.61 9.92
C LEU A 46 15.30 -13.86 8.55
N ILE A 47 15.91 -13.39 7.46
CA ILE A 47 15.39 -13.56 6.10
C ILE A 47 15.81 -14.95 5.60
N THR A 48 15.11 -15.98 6.09
CA THR A 48 15.30 -17.39 5.73
C THR A 48 14.03 -17.97 5.11
N GLY A 49 14.17 -19.07 4.36
CA GLY A 49 13.04 -19.80 3.78
C GLY A 49 12.00 -20.23 4.82
N PRO A 50 12.39 -20.87 5.93
CA PRO A 50 11.47 -21.21 7.03
C PRO A 50 10.72 -19.99 7.58
N ASN A 51 11.43 -18.93 8.00
CA ASN A 51 10.78 -17.74 8.57
C ASN A 51 9.82 -17.06 7.58
N VAL A 52 10.15 -17.07 6.28
CA VAL A 52 9.25 -16.54 5.24
C VAL A 52 8.03 -17.43 5.04
N LEU A 53 8.16 -18.76 5.13
CA LEU A 53 7.00 -19.66 5.07
C LEU A 53 6.09 -19.47 6.28
N ASP A 54 6.66 -19.42 7.49
CA ASP A 54 5.91 -19.24 8.73
C ASP A 54 5.18 -17.88 8.73
N LEU A 55 5.85 -16.81 8.30
CA LEU A 55 5.23 -15.49 8.10
C LEU A 55 4.09 -15.55 7.08
N MET A 56 4.28 -16.20 5.92
CA MET A 56 3.22 -16.30 4.91
C MET A 56 2.04 -17.16 5.36
N ALA A 57 2.26 -18.16 6.22
CA ALA A 57 1.23 -18.99 6.82
C ALA A 57 0.34 -18.24 7.83
N ARG A 58 0.79 -17.09 8.35
CA ARG A 58 -0.02 -16.17 9.17
C ARG A 58 -0.99 -15.31 8.37
N GLU A 59 -0.88 -15.31 7.03
CA GLU A 59 -1.63 -14.44 6.13
C GLU A 59 -1.66 -12.95 6.54
N PRO A 60 -0.50 -12.29 6.75
CA PRO A 60 -0.42 -10.94 7.33
C PRO A 60 -1.13 -9.86 6.50
N TRP A 61 -1.39 -10.13 5.22
CA TRP A 61 -2.22 -9.28 4.35
C TRP A 61 -3.70 -9.19 4.77
N ASN A 62 -4.16 -9.99 5.75
CA ASN A 62 -5.50 -9.85 6.31
C ASN A 62 -5.70 -8.51 7.04
N GLU A 63 -4.65 -7.87 7.56
CA GLU A 63 -4.70 -6.51 8.13
C GLU A 63 -5.10 -5.44 7.08
N LEU A 64 -4.83 -5.70 5.80
CA LEU A 64 -5.24 -4.80 4.71
C LEU A 64 -6.72 -4.91 4.33
N ARG A 65 -7.51 -5.76 5.00
CA ARG A 65 -8.96 -5.93 4.73
C ARG A 65 -9.70 -4.60 4.83
N ASN A 66 -10.78 -4.51 4.07
CA ASN A 66 -11.41 -3.24 3.73
C ASN A 66 -12.32 -2.76 4.89
N PRO A 67 -12.04 -1.61 5.53
CA PRO A 67 -12.87 -1.05 6.60
C PRO A 67 -14.15 -0.37 6.07
N GLY A 68 -14.30 -0.26 4.74
CA GLY A 68 -15.29 0.59 4.09
C GLY A 68 -14.70 1.96 3.71
N PRO A 69 -15.40 2.73 2.87
CA PRO A 69 -14.99 4.08 2.51
C PRO A 69 -15.29 5.09 3.60
N LEU A 70 -14.45 6.13 3.66
CA LEU A 70 -14.53 7.18 4.68
C LEU A 70 -15.06 8.51 4.13
N THR A 71 -15.08 8.68 2.80
CA THR A 71 -15.44 9.93 2.11
C THR A 71 -16.75 9.86 1.34
N PHE A 72 -17.42 8.69 1.27
CA PHE A 72 -18.72 8.52 0.63
C PHE A 72 -19.56 7.40 1.28
N ASP A 73 -20.89 7.57 1.31
CA ASP A 73 -21.81 6.54 1.82
C ASP A 73 -22.05 5.47 0.75
N LEU A 74 -21.28 4.38 0.84
CA LEU A 74 -21.40 3.25 -0.09
C LEU A 74 -22.74 2.52 0.02
N ALA A 75 -23.38 2.47 1.19
CA ALA A 75 -24.68 1.81 1.34
C ALA A 75 -25.79 2.61 0.63
N LEU A 76 -25.73 3.94 0.70
CA LEU A 76 -26.56 4.83 -0.11
C LEU A 76 -26.27 4.63 -1.61
N HIS A 77 -25.00 4.63 -2.04
CA HIS A 77 -24.64 4.42 -3.44
C HIS A 77 -25.08 3.06 -4.01
N GLU A 78 -25.04 2.00 -3.19
CA GLU A 78 -25.52 0.65 -3.50
C GLU A 78 -27.05 0.62 -3.65
N ARG A 79 -27.78 1.27 -2.72
CA ARG A 79 -29.24 1.40 -2.79
C ARG A 79 -29.71 2.18 -4.02
N GLU A 80 -29.06 3.30 -4.33
CA GLU A 80 -29.41 4.13 -5.50
C GLU A 80 -28.86 3.55 -6.83
N GLY A 81 -28.20 2.39 -6.81
CA GLY A 81 -27.72 1.69 -8.03
C GLY A 81 -26.66 2.46 -8.83
N THR A 82 -25.90 3.35 -8.19
CA THR A 82 -25.01 4.27 -8.89
C THR A 82 -23.76 3.61 -9.47
N PRO A 83 -23.13 4.19 -10.50
CA PRO A 83 -21.84 3.71 -11.00
C PRO A 83 -20.70 3.71 -9.97
N LEU A 84 -20.80 4.49 -8.88
CA LEU A 84 -19.81 4.42 -7.79
C LEU A 84 -19.92 3.10 -6.99
N ALA A 85 -21.13 2.58 -6.79
CA ALA A 85 -21.31 1.25 -6.20
C ALA A 85 -20.73 0.14 -7.10
N ALA A 86 -20.89 0.25 -8.42
CA ALA A 86 -20.26 -0.68 -9.36
C ALA A 86 -18.72 -0.64 -9.31
N VAL A 87 -18.13 0.54 -9.13
CA VAL A 87 -16.68 0.71 -8.90
C VAL A 87 -16.25 0.08 -7.58
N ALA A 88 -16.96 0.34 -6.48
CA ALA A 88 -16.67 -0.25 -5.17
C ALA A 88 -16.79 -1.79 -5.18
N ALA A 89 -17.82 -2.35 -5.82
CA ALA A 89 -17.98 -3.80 -5.99
C ALA A 89 -16.84 -4.41 -6.82
N THR A 90 -16.48 -3.78 -7.94
CA THR A 90 -15.34 -4.22 -8.77
C THR A 90 -14.02 -4.18 -7.99
N TYR A 91 -13.83 -3.14 -7.16
CA TYR A 91 -12.65 -2.99 -6.33
C TYR A 91 -12.55 -4.05 -5.21
N ARG A 92 -13.67 -4.38 -4.54
CA ARG A 92 -13.70 -5.47 -3.54
C ARG A 92 -13.21 -6.79 -4.14
N VAL A 93 -13.71 -7.18 -5.32
CA VAL A 93 -13.28 -8.40 -6.05
C VAL A 93 -11.81 -8.34 -6.46
N LEU A 94 -11.29 -7.16 -6.83
CA LEU A 94 -9.86 -6.97 -7.09
C LEU A 94 -9.03 -7.24 -5.82
N MET A 95 -9.46 -6.70 -4.68
CA MET A 95 -8.74 -6.84 -3.42
C MET A 95 -8.76 -8.26 -2.88
N GLU A 96 -9.92 -8.94 -2.84
CA GLU A 96 -10.04 -10.35 -2.44
C GLU A 96 -9.00 -11.26 -3.12
N ARG A 97 -8.67 -10.97 -4.38
CA ARG A 97 -7.72 -11.76 -5.19
C ARG A 97 -6.26 -11.33 -5.04
N HIS A 98 -6.00 -10.13 -4.49
CA HIS A 98 -4.69 -9.48 -4.60
C HIS A 98 -4.16 -8.85 -3.29
N LEU A 99 -4.86 -8.93 -2.15
CA LEU A 99 -4.40 -8.43 -0.84
C LEU A 99 -2.94 -8.79 -0.53
N GLN A 100 -2.55 -10.07 -0.69
CA GLN A 100 -1.16 -10.50 -0.52
C GLN A 100 -0.17 -9.68 -1.36
N ALA A 101 -0.50 -9.40 -2.62
CA ALA A 101 0.38 -8.65 -3.53
C ALA A 101 0.49 -7.15 -3.21
N PHE A 102 -0.49 -6.59 -2.48
CA PHE A 102 -0.42 -5.22 -1.94
C PHE A 102 0.43 -5.19 -0.67
N TRP A 103 0.22 -6.11 0.26
CA TRP A 103 1.02 -6.24 1.48
C TRP A 103 2.49 -6.52 1.15
N GLU A 104 2.78 -7.46 0.25
CA GLU A 104 4.13 -7.75 -0.25
C GLU A 104 4.78 -6.61 -1.05
N ALA A 105 4.00 -5.58 -1.42
CA ALA A 105 4.53 -4.39 -2.06
C ALA A 105 5.03 -3.36 -1.03
N THR A 106 4.39 -3.26 0.14
CA THR A 106 4.84 -2.42 1.27
C THR A 106 5.83 -3.14 2.19
N HIS A 107 5.80 -4.47 2.25
CA HIS A 107 6.68 -5.33 3.06
C HIS A 107 7.74 -6.05 2.21
N ASN A 108 8.46 -5.28 1.40
CA ASN A 108 9.42 -5.84 0.44
C ASN A 108 10.77 -6.16 1.12
N LEU A 109 10.98 -7.39 1.58
CA LEU A 109 12.25 -7.88 2.14
C LEU A 109 13.46 -7.69 1.21
N ASP A 110 14.66 -7.53 1.80
CA ASP A 110 15.92 -7.46 1.04
C ASP A 110 16.54 -8.82 0.70
N ILE A 111 15.79 -9.61 -0.06
CA ILE A 111 16.25 -10.93 -0.53
C ILE A 111 17.29 -10.75 -1.65
N THR A 112 18.56 -10.98 -1.32
CA THR A 112 19.68 -10.87 -2.28
C THR A 112 19.77 -12.07 -3.23
N ALA A 113 20.61 -11.96 -4.27
CA ALA A 113 20.90 -13.09 -5.17
C ALA A 113 21.66 -14.22 -4.48
N SER A 114 22.53 -13.90 -3.51
CA SER A 114 23.26 -14.90 -2.72
C SER A 114 22.32 -15.72 -1.84
N MET A 115 21.34 -15.07 -1.20
CA MET A 115 20.32 -15.74 -0.39
C MET A 115 19.43 -16.66 -1.24
N GLN A 116 19.04 -16.23 -2.45
CA GLN A 116 18.30 -17.08 -3.40
C GLN A 116 19.13 -18.27 -3.94
N ALA A 117 20.46 -18.17 -3.95
CA ALA A 117 21.34 -19.28 -4.34
C ALA A 117 21.57 -20.27 -3.19
N ALA A 118 21.51 -19.80 -1.94
CA ALA A 118 21.66 -20.62 -0.73
C ALA A 118 20.33 -21.28 -0.28
N ASP A 119 19.19 -20.66 -0.56
CA ASP A 119 17.87 -21.08 -0.08
C ASP A 119 16.85 -21.13 -1.23
N LEU A 120 16.45 -22.36 -1.59
CA LEU A 120 15.48 -22.64 -2.64
C LEU A 120 14.08 -22.09 -2.32
N THR A 121 13.68 -22.07 -1.04
CA THR A 121 12.38 -21.54 -0.61
C THR A 121 12.36 -20.02 -0.78
N LEU A 122 13.43 -19.30 -0.43
CA LEU A 122 13.55 -17.86 -0.72
C LEU A 122 13.53 -17.57 -2.23
N GLN A 123 14.20 -18.39 -3.04
CA GLN A 123 14.17 -18.27 -4.50
C GLN A 123 12.75 -18.41 -5.05
N GLN A 124 12.01 -19.44 -4.62
CA GLN A 124 10.62 -19.68 -5.03
C GLN A 124 9.70 -18.55 -4.56
N TYR A 125 9.81 -18.12 -3.30
CA TYR A 125 9.05 -17.00 -2.76
C TYR A 125 9.29 -15.71 -3.55
N TYR A 126 10.55 -15.35 -3.80
CA TYR A 126 10.92 -14.13 -4.53
C TYR A 126 10.33 -14.12 -5.95
N ALA A 127 10.40 -15.24 -6.67
CA ALA A 127 9.80 -15.40 -7.99
C ALA A 127 8.26 -15.32 -7.94
N ALA A 128 7.62 -15.99 -6.98
CA ALA A 128 6.18 -15.97 -6.79
C ALA A 128 5.66 -14.57 -6.44
N ARG A 129 6.35 -13.84 -5.55
CA ARG A 129 6.05 -12.46 -5.16
C ARG A 129 6.10 -11.50 -6.35
N LYS A 130 7.15 -11.58 -7.17
CA LYS A 130 7.26 -10.81 -8.42
C LYS A 130 6.09 -11.10 -9.38
N SER A 131 5.69 -12.36 -9.48
CA SER A 131 4.56 -12.81 -10.29
C SER A 131 3.22 -12.28 -9.76
N ARG A 132 2.98 -12.34 -8.44
CA ARG A 132 1.82 -11.76 -7.75
C ARG A 132 1.72 -10.25 -7.96
N ARG A 133 2.80 -9.50 -7.70
CA ARG A 133 2.89 -8.04 -7.92
C ARG A 133 2.61 -7.65 -9.37
N GLY A 134 3.05 -8.47 -10.34
CA GLY A 134 2.77 -8.30 -11.77
C GLY A 134 1.29 -8.47 -12.12
N ARG A 135 0.64 -9.53 -11.59
CA ARG A 135 -0.82 -9.73 -11.75
C ARG A 135 -1.62 -8.58 -11.13
N ALA A 136 -1.31 -8.19 -9.90
CA ALA A 136 -1.97 -7.08 -9.21
C ALA A 136 -1.83 -5.74 -9.97
N SER A 137 -0.63 -5.42 -10.49
CA SER A 137 -0.44 -4.27 -11.40
C SER A 137 -1.34 -4.33 -12.65
N SER A 138 -1.60 -5.54 -13.18
CA SER A 138 -2.44 -5.69 -14.36
C SER A 138 -3.92 -5.53 -14.05
N ALA A 139 -4.39 -6.13 -12.96
CA ALA A 139 -5.76 -5.96 -12.45
C ALA A 139 -6.04 -4.49 -12.10
N TRP A 140 -5.10 -3.81 -11.42
CA TRP A 140 -5.21 -2.38 -11.09
C TRP A 140 -5.32 -1.49 -12.34
N ARG A 141 -4.51 -1.76 -13.37
CA ARG A 141 -4.62 -1.06 -14.66
C ARG A 141 -5.95 -1.29 -15.38
N GLN A 142 -6.50 -2.49 -15.27
CA GLN A 142 -7.81 -2.83 -15.85
C GLN A 142 -8.95 -2.15 -15.09
N PHE A 143 -8.89 -2.12 -13.75
CA PHE A 143 -9.82 -1.40 -12.90
C PHE A 143 -9.85 0.11 -13.21
N LEU A 144 -8.69 0.75 -13.36
CA LEU A 144 -8.58 2.17 -13.72
C LEU A 144 -8.96 2.48 -15.18
N ALA A 145 -9.26 1.49 -16.02
CA ALA A 145 -9.51 1.71 -17.45
C ALA A 145 -10.84 2.42 -17.75
N SER A 146 -11.86 2.22 -16.91
CA SER A 146 -13.19 2.87 -17.05
C SER A 146 -13.23 4.29 -16.47
N PHE A 147 -12.32 4.62 -15.54
CA PHE A 147 -12.33 5.87 -14.77
C PHE A 147 -12.41 7.14 -15.64
N PRO A 148 -11.66 7.28 -16.77
CA PRO A 148 -11.73 8.48 -17.59
C PRO A 148 -13.12 8.77 -18.20
N THR A 149 -13.96 7.76 -18.44
CA THR A 149 -15.33 7.97 -18.92
C THR A 149 -16.21 8.46 -17.78
N MET A 150 -16.19 7.76 -16.64
CA MET A 150 -16.97 8.10 -15.44
C MET A 150 -16.65 9.51 -14.90
N MET A 151 -15.39 9.94 -15.01
CA MET A 151 -14.95 11.30 -14.67
C MET A 151 -15.46 12.38 -15.64
N ARG A 152 -15.60 12.07 -16.94
CA ARG A 152 -16.21 13.01 -17.90
C ARG A 152 -17.70 13.16 -17.63
N ASP A 153 -18.36 12.06 -17.31
CA ASP A 153 -19.77 11.97 -16.94
C ASP A 153 -20.07 12.51 -15.52
N GLN A 154 -19.08 13.15 -14.87
CA GLN A 154 -19.17 13.80 -13.55
C GLN A 154 -19.52 12.90 -12.35
N TRP A 155 -19.40 11.57 -12.47
CA TRP A 155 -19.68 10.66 -11.35
C TRP A 155 -18.68 10.76 -10.20
N PHE A 156 -17.41 11.03 -10.50
CA PHE A 156 -16.37 11.26 -9.50
C PHE A 156 -15.15 12.00 -10.06
N GLY A 157 -14.34 12.55 -9.16
CA GLY A 157 -13.02 13.09 -9.47
C GLY A 157 -11.88 12.13 -9.10
N LEU A 158 -10.64 12.58 -9.33
CA LEU A 158 -9.41 11.85 -8.98
C LEU A 158 -9.24 11.63 -7.48
N ASP A 159 -9.86 12.49 -6.68
CA ASP A 159 -9.87 12.46 -5.22
C ASP A 159 -10.70 11.32 -4.62
N LEU A 160 -11.52 10.62 -5.43
CA LEU A 160 -12.10 9.34 -5.03
C LEU A 160 -11.01 8.32 -4.68
N LEU A 161 -9.93 8.27 -5.47
CA LEU A 161 -8.78 7.38 -5.23
C LEU A 161 -7.92 7.82 -4.05
N LEU A 162 -8.23 8.95 -3.42
CA LEU A 162 -7.66 9.37 -2.14
C LEU A 162 -8.53 8.94 -0.96
N ASP A 163 -9.60 8.16 -1.15
CA ASP A 163 -10.28 7.49 -0.03
C ASP A 163 -9.45 6.28 0.43
N PRO A 164 -9.15 6.09 1.73
CA PRO A 164 -8.44 4.93 2.24
C PRO A 164 -9.06 3.56 1.90
N PHE A 165 -10.30 3.50 1.45
CA PHE A 165 -10.88 2.34 0.77
C PHE A 165 -9.97 1.82 -0.36
N PHE A 166 -9.47 2.71 -1.22
CA PHE A 166 -8.61 2.37 -2.35
C PHE A 166 -7.14 2.34 -1.92
N LEU A 167 -6.66 1.14 -1.56
CA LEU A 167 -5.24 0.87 -1.39
C LEU A 167 -4.45 1.16 -2.67
N HIS A 168 -3.25 1.69 -2.49
CA HIS A 168 -2.31 1.99 -3.56
C HIS A 168 -1.18 0.97 -3.64
N LEU A 169 -0.52 0.92 -4.78
CA LEU A 169 0.69 0.13 -4.98
C LEU A 169 1.88 1.08 -5.09
N PRO A 170 2.95 0.94 -4.27
CA PRO A 170 4.14 1.76 -4.38
C PRO A 170 4.79 1.58 -5.75
N VAL A 171 5.33 2.69 -6.27
CA VAL A 171 6.02 2.76 -7.57
C VAL A 171 7.52 2.56 -7.33
N PRO A 172 8.11 1.40 -7.72
CA PRO A 172 9.46 1.01 -7.30
C PRO A 172 10.60 1.92 -7.76
N THR A 173 10.33 2.85 -8.67
CA THR A 173 11.33 3.82 -9.17
C THR A 173 11.46 5.07 -8.29
N VAL A 174 10.49 5.35 -7.40
CA VAL A 174 10.45 6.58 -6.59
C VAL A 174 10.23 6.31 -5.10
N ASP A 175 9.39 5.34 -4.75
CA ASP A 175 9.04 5.01 -3.37
C ASP A 175 10.00 3.97 -2.78
N VAL A 176 10.43 4.15 -1.53
CA VAL A 176 11.34 3.23 -0.83
C VAL A 176 10.58 2.42 0.19
N VAL A 177 10.11 1.26 -0.25
CA VAL A 177 9.23 0.37 0.53
C VAL A 177 9.94 -0.91 0.96
N ARG A 178 11.27 -0.86 1.12
CA ARG A 178 12.03 -2.02 1.60
C ARG A 178 11.72 -2.23 3.08
N TRP A 179 11.54 -3.48 3.49
CA TRP A 179 11.47 -3.89 4.89
C TRP A 179 12.79 -4.52 5.30
N TYR A 180 13.32 -4.05 6.42
CA TYR A 180 14.57 -4.49 7.05
C TYR A 180 14.21 -5.00 8.45
N PRO A 181 14.13 -6.32 8.67
CA PRO A 181 13.69 -6.90 9.96
C PRO A 181 14.57 -6.45 11.14
N GLY A 182 13.96 -6.11 12.28
CA GLY A 182 14.68 -5.71 13.50
C GLY A 182 15.45 -4.40 13.40
N VAL A 183 15.23 -3.59 12.36
CA VAL A 183 16.02 -2.36 12.10
C VAL A 183 15.81 -1.30 13.18
N VAL A 184 14.68 -1.32 13.89
CA VAL A 184 14.35 -0.33 14.91
C VAL A 184 15.08 -0.66 16.20
N SER A 185 14.84 -1.84 16.78
CA SER A 185 15.51 -2.30 18.00
C SER A 185 17.03 -2.32 17.83
N ARG A 186 17.53 -2.84 16.69
CA ARG A 186 18.97 -2.92 16.41
C ARG A 186 19.61 -1.54 16.29
N ARG A 187 18.99 -0.56 15.60
CA ARG A 187 19.54 0.81 15.52
C ARG A 187 19.49 1.55 16.85
N SER A 188 18.44 1.34 17.64
CA SER A 188 18.34 1.87 19.01
C SER A 188 19.45 1.31 19.90
N ASN A 189 19.66 -0.01 19.91
CA ASN A 189 20.75 -0.69 20.62
C ASN A 189 22.15 -0.25 20.16
N LEU A 190 22.34 0.01 18.85
CA LEU A 190 23.60 0.56 18.32
C LEU A 190 23.85 2.03 18.73
N SER A 191 22.78 2.82 18.87
CA SER A 191 22.85 4.24 19.20
C SER A 191 23.05 4.46 20.71
N ASP A 192 22.39 3.65 21.53
CA ASP A 192 22.55 3.59 22.98
C ASP A 192 22.55 2.11 23.45
N PRO A 193 23.74 1.50 23.64
CA PRO A 193 23.87 0.13 24.12
C PRO A 193 23.31 -0.11 25.53
N THR A 194 22.93 0.92 26.27
CA THR A 194 22.33 0.76 27.61
C THR A 194 20.83 0.49 27.56
N LEU A 195 20.16 0.74 26.44
CA LEU A 195 18.73 0.44 26.25
C LEU A 195 18.46 -1.06 26.32
N ASN A 196 19.35 -1.88 25.73
CA ASN A 196 19.25 -3.34 25.68
C ASN A 196 17.82 -3.81 25.30
N LEU A 197 17.26 -3.23 24.24
CA LEU A 197 15.95 -3.59 23.71
C LEU A 197 16.00 -5.03 23.19
N ALA A 198 14.96 -5.80 23.46
CA ALA A 198 14.79 -7.12 22.86
C ALA A 198 14.69 -6.99 21.34
N GLU A 199 15.52 -7.75 20.62
CA GLU A 199 15.51 -7.81 19.17
C GLU A 199 14.63 -8.98 18.70
N PRO A 200 13.88 -8.84 17.59
CA PRO A 200 13.03 -9.90 17.07
C PRO A 200 13.73 -11.24 16.86
N ALA A 201 13.10 -12.34 17.33
CA ALA A 201 13.58 -13.70 17.11
C ALA A 201 13.19 -14.26 15.73
N ASP A 202 12.13 -13.74 15.11
CA ASP A 202 11.64 -14.16 13.80
C ASP A 202 11.03 -13.00 12.98
N LEU A 203 10.55 -13.30 11.77
CA LEU A 203 9.92 -12.30 10.88
C LEU A 203 8.51 -11.88 11.31
N ILE A 204 7.86 -12.58 12.26
CA ILE A 204 6.55 -12.23 12.79
C ILE A 204 6.72 -11.16 13.87
N GLU A 205 7.67 -11.34 14.79
CA GLU A 205 8.06 -10.30 15.76
C GLU A 205 8.61 -9.06 15.05
N ALA A 206 9.44 -9.24 14.02
CA ALA A 206 9.97 -8.12 13.23
C ALA A 206 8.92 -7.45 12.33
N LEU A 207 7.75 -8.08 12.11
CA LEU A 207 6.61 -7.44 11.45
C LEU A 207 5.89 -6.51 12.43
N LEU A 208 5.66 -6.96 13.67
CA LEU A 208 4.98 -6.17 14.70
C LEU A 208 5.75 -4.86 14.99
N GLU A 209 7.06 -4.97 15.23
CA GLU A 209 7.96 -3.81 15.39
C GLU A 209 7.84 -2.84 14.20
N CYS A 210 7.82 -3.38 12.98
CA CYS A 210 7.85 -2.59 11.76
C CYS A 210 6.50 -1.91 11.45
N ASP A 211 5.38 -2.56 11.78
CA ASP A 211 4.03 -2.00 11.59
C ASP A 211 3.66 -0.96 12.67
N GLU A 212 4.25 -1.04 13.86
CA GLU A 212 4.12 -0.03 14.92
C GLU A 212 4.85 1.26 14.55
N GLU A 213 6.10 1.15 14.10
CA GLU A 213 6.98 2.29 13.78
C GLU A 213 6.72 2.89 12.40
N GLU A 214 6.18 2.11 11.46
CA GLU A 214 5.87 2.57 10.10
C GLU A 214 4.40 2.31 9.68
N PRO A 215 3.41 3.02 10.27
CA PRO A 215 1.97 2.81 9.99
C PRO A 215 1.55 2.91 8.51
N TRP A 216 2.37 3.54 7.67
CA TRP A 216 2.20 3.61 6.23
C TRP A 216 2.29 2.23 5.55
N ARG A 217 2.95 1.24 6.16
CA ARG A 217 3.11 -0.12 5.62
C ARG A 217 1.80 -0.88 5.49
N ASN A 218 0.92 -0.71 6.47
CA ASN A 218 -0.48 -1.13 6.41
C ASN A 218 -1.41 -0.05 5.84
N GLN A 219 -0.86 0.93 5.13
CA GLN A 219 -1.58 2.06 4.50
C GLN A 219 -2.53 2.77 5.47
N TYR A 220 -2.07 2.95 6.73
CA TYR A 220 -2.81 3.58 7.81
C TYR A 220 -4.11 2.83 8.18
N ARG A 221 -4.26 1.53 7.86
CA ARG A 221 -5.43 0.71 8.28
C ARG A 221 -5.62 0.68 9.80
N ASN A 222 -4.52 0.58 10.54
CA ASN A 222 -4.53 0.50 12.01
C ASN A 222 -4.73 1.88 12.68
N ASN A 223 -4.48 2.97 11.95
CA ASN A 223 -4.73 4.34 12.41
C ASN A 223 -5.22 5.21 11.23
N PRO A 224 -6.49 5.10 10.82
CA PRO A 224 -7.00 5.78 9.63
C PRO A 224 -6.98 7.30 9.74
N ALA A 225 -7.08 7.85 10.96
CA ALA A 225 -7.09 9.29 11.19
C ALA A 225 -5.79 9.97 10.72
N ASP A 226 -4.66 9.27 10.84
CA ASP A 226 -3.35 9.75 10.41
C ASP A 226 -3.10 9.59 8.90
N ASN A 227 -4.03 8.97 8.16
CA ASN A 227 -3.87 8.83 6.72
C ASN A 227 -3.83 10.23 6.06
N PRO A 228 -2.80 10.55 5.25
CA PRO A 228 -2.63 11.86 4.59
C PRO A 228 -3.87 12.33 3.81
N ALA A 229 -4.72 11.41 3.36
CA ALA A 229 -6.01 11.68 2.74
C ALA A 229 -6.99 12.55 3.56
N HIS A 230 -6.91 12.50 4.90
CA HIS A 230 -7.74 13.31 5.80
C HIS A 230 -7.26 14.76 5.93
N GLN A 231 -6.00 15.03 5.56
CA GLN A 231 -5.40 16.37 5.61
C GLN A 231 -5.77 17.23 4.37
N ILE A 232 -6.47 16.65 3.39
CA ILE A 232 -6.91 17.34 2.18
C ILE A 232 -8.38 17.78 2.33
N PRO A 233 -8.69 19.10 2.26
CA PRO A 233 -10.06 19.59 2.25
C PRO A 233 -10.88 18.96 1.12
N ARG A 234 -11.99 18.31 1.48
CA ARG A 234 -12.94 17.73 0.52
C ARG A 234 -14.05 18.73 0.21
N LEU A 235 -14.58 18.67 -1.01
CA LEU A 235 -15.73 19.48 -1.41
C LEU A 235 -17.00 18.93 -0.73
N ALA A 236 -17.77 19.79 -0.08
CA ALA A 236 -19.05 19.43 0.52
C ALA A 236 -20.05 18.91 -0.54
N GLY A 237 -20.86 17.92 -0.17
CA GLY A 237 -21.83 17.28 -1.07
C GLY A 237 -21.23 16.42 -2.18
N LYS A 238 -19.90 16.27 -2.25
CA LYS A 238 -19.25 15.42 -3.23
C LYS A 238 -19.48 13.94 -2.89
N PHE A 239 -19.82 13.15 -3.90
CA PHE A 239 -20.27 11.76 -3.74
C PHE A 239 -21.55 11.64 -2.87
N ASP A 240 -22.42 12.65 -2.84
CA ASP A 240 -23.81 12.45 -2.46
C ASP A 240 -24.63 12.16 -3.74
N PRO A 241 -25.28 10.99 -3.87
CA PRO A 241 -26.11 10.70 -5.03
C PRO A 241 -27.46 11.42 -5.01
N ARG A 242 -27.80 12.16 -3.94
CA ARG A 242 -29.01 12.98 -3.86
C ARG A 242 -28.76 14.35 -4.52
N PRO A 243 -29.51 14.72 -5.58
CA PRO A 243 -29.34 16.02 -6.20
C PRO A 243 -29.78 17.15 -5.25
N GLY A 244 -28.88 18.10 -4.98
CA GLY A 244 -29.20 19.35 -4.29
C GLY A 244 -29.07 19.35 -2.76
N ALA A 245 -28.29 18.44 -2.16
CA ALA A 245 -27.92 18.55 -0.74
C ALA A 245 -27.21 19.90 -0.49
N PRO A 246 -27.71 20.77 0.42
CA PRO A 246 -27.06 22.04 0.71
C PRO A 246 -25.72 21.80 1.41
N SER A 247 -24.69 22.56 1.02
CA SER A 247 -23.47 22.65 1.83
C SER A 247 -23.81 23.29 3.18
N PRO A 248 -23.37 22.73 4.31
CA PRO A 248 -23.39 23.42 5.60
C PRO A 248 -22.41 24.61 5.62
#